data_AF-A0A7H4MYF9-F1
#
_entry.id   AF-A0A7H4MYF9-F1
#
_cell.length_a   1.000
_cell.length_b   1.000
_cell.length_c   1.000
_cell.angle_alpha   90.00
_cell.angle_beta   90.00
_cell.angle_gamma   90.00
#
_symmetry.space_group_name_H-M   'P 1'
#
loop_
_entity.id
_entity.type
_entity.pdbx_description
1 polymer ?
#
loop_
_entity_poly.entity_id
_entity_poly.type
_entity_poly.pdbx_seq_one_letter_code
_entity_poly.pdbx_strand_id
1 'polypeptide(L)'
;MVTEEDMVQDILLMKQNNFNAVRCSHYPNTPRWYELCNRYGLYVVDEANIETHGMVPMNRLSDDPAWLPAFSARVSRMLQSNRNHPSIIIWSLGNEIRRRRQP
;
A
#
# COMPACT_ATOMS: atom_id res chain seq x y z
N MET A 1 -9.45 -3.78 15.76
CA MET A 1 -8.02 -3.75 15.42
C MET A 1 -7.67 -5.15 14.96
N VAL A 2 -6.97 -5.31 13.84
CA VAL A 2 -6.61 -6.65 13.32
C VAL A 2 -5.56 -7.27 14.24
N THR A 3 -5.78 -8.49 14.71
CA THR A 3 -4.84 -9.20 15.58
C THR A 3 -3.78 -9.95 14.77
N GLU A 4 -2.73 -10.44 15.43
CA GLU A 4 -1.75 -11.31 14.77
C GLU A 4 -2.38 -12.62 14.32
N GLU A 5 -3.30 -13.16 15.11
CA GLU A 5 -4.04 -14.39 14.79
C GLU A 5 -4.86 -14.22 13.51
N ASP A 6 -5.55 -13.08 13.35
CA ASP A 6 -6.29 -12.75 12.13
C ASP A 6 -5.35 -12.71 10.91
N MET A 7 -4.19 -12.04 11.04
CA MET A 7 -3.20 -11.94 9.96
C MET A 7 -2.64 -13.30 9.55
N VAL A 8 -2.31 -14.16 10.51
CA VAL A 8 -1.80 -15.51 10.23
C VAL A 8 -2.88 -16.35 9.57
N GLN A 9 -4.12 -16.26 10.04
CA GLN A 9 -5.25 -16.95 9.42
C GLN A 9 -5.42 -16.54 7.94
N ASP A 10 -5.38 -15.24 7.63
CA ASP A 10 -5.46 -14.73 6.27
C ASP A 10 -4.32 -15.24 5.38
N ILE A 11 -3.09 -15.21 5.89
CA ILE A 11 -1.90 -15.73 5.18
C ILE A 11 -2.05 -17.21 4.87
N LEU A 12 -2.47 -18.02 5.84
CA LEU A 12 -2.64 -19.46 5.65
C LEU A 12 -3.75 -19.76 4.64
N LEU A 13 -4.88 -19.07 4.73
CA LEU A 13 -5.99 -19.23 3.77
C LEU A 13 -5.57 -18.84 2.35
N MET A 14 -4.87 -17.73 2.17
CA MET A 14 -4.32 -17.32 0.86
C MET A 14 -3.41 -18.40 0.29
N LYS A 15 -2.46 -18.89 1.10
CA LYS A 15 -1.50 -19.92 0.67
C LYS A 15 -2.17 -21.25 0.32
N GLN A 16 -3.15 -21.69 1.11
CA GLN A 16 -3.92 -22.90 0.84
C GLN A 16 -4.73 -22.80 -0.46
N ASN A 17 -5.10 -21.59 -0.86
CA ASN A 17 -5.80 -21.31 -2.11
C ASN A 17 -4.86 -20.87 -3.24
N ASN A 18 -3.57 -21.22 -3.16
CA ASN A 18 -2.55 -20.97 -4.18
C ASN A 18 -2.29 -19.49 -4.51
N PHE A 19 -2.66 -18.56 -3.62
CA PHE A 19 -2.24 -17.17 -3.74
C PHE A 19 -0.78 -17.02 -3.32
N ASN A 20 -0.05 -16.20 -4.07
CA ASN A 20 1.37 -15.90 -3.83
C ASN A 20 1.64 -14.41 -3.60
N ALA A 21 0.63 -13.54 -3.74
CA ALA A 21 0.78 -12.10 -3.66
C ALA A 21 -0.42 -11.42 -2.99
N VAL A 22 -0.16 -10.27 -2.37
CA VAL A 22 -1.17 -9.41 -1.73
C VAL A 22 -0.83 -7.94 -1.96
N ARG A 23 -1.85 -7.10 -2.15
CA ARG A 23 -1.73 -5.64 -2.22
C ARG A 23 -2.29 -5.04 -0.94
N CYS A 24 -1.56 -4.10 -0.34
CA CYS A 24 -1.99 -3.36 0.85
C CYS A 24 -3.01 -2.26 0.49
N SER A 25 -4.20 -2.68 0.06
CA SER A 25 -5.29 -1.77 -0.32
C SER A 25 -5.85 -1.03 0.90
N HIS A 26 -5.81 0.30 1.02
CA HIS A 26 -5.12 1.30 0.17
C HIS A 26 -4.18 2.17 1.02
N TYR A 27 -3.39 1.53 1.88
CA TYR A 27 -2.50 2.16 2.84
C TYR A 27 -1.44 1.18 3.38
N PRO A 28 -0.33 1.68 3.95
CA PRO A 28 0.66 0.82 4.59
C PRO A 28 0.02 0.09 5.77
N ASN A 29 0.22 -1.22 5.83
CA ASN A 29 -0.35 -2.07 6.88
C ASN A 29 0.47 -1.98 8.18
N THR A 30 0.03 -2.65 9.23
CA THR A 30 0.81 -2.78 10.48
C THR A 30 2.17 -3.42 10.22
N PRO A 31 3.27 -2.99 10.89
CA PRO A 31 4.61 -3.56 10.68
C PRO A 31 4.64 -5.10 10.77
N ARG A 32 3.82 -5.66 11.65
CA ARG A 32 3.71 -7.11 11.85
C ARG A 32 3.29 -7.86 10.58
N TRP A 33 2.44 -7.26 9.74
CA TRP A 33 1.99 -7.87 8.49
C TRP A 33 3.17 -8.19 7.55
N TYR A 34 4.11 -7.26 7.40
CA TYR A 34 5.27 -7.42 6.51
C TYR A 34 6.27 -8.44 7.07
N GLU A 35 6.44 -8.51 8.40
CA GLU A 35 7.24 -9.55 9.04
C GLU A 35 6.68 -10.95 8.80
N LEU A 36 5.36 -11.10 8.88
CA LEU A 36 4.68 -12.35 8.59
C LEU A 36 4.79 -12.69 7.09
N CYS A 37 4.59 -11.73 6.19
CA CYS A 37 4.75 -11.94 4.75
C CYS A 37 6.19 -12.33 4.38
N ASN A 38 7.21 -11.77 5.03
CA ASN A 38 8.60 -12.21 4.90
C ASN A 38 8.78 -13.68 5.33
N ARG A 39 8.16 -14.08 6.45
CA ARG A 39 8.30 -15.42 7.03
C ARG A 39 7.56 -16.49 6.25
N TYR A 40 6.31 -16.24 5.88
CA TYR A 40 5.45 -17.22 5.20
C TYR A 40 5.60 -17.18 3.67
N GLY A 41 6.19 -16.12 3.13
CA GLY A 41 6.50 -15.97 1.71
C GLY A 41 5.32 -15.52 0.86
N LEU A 42 4.89 -14.27 1.00
CA LEU A 42 3.95 -13.62 0.09
C LEU A 42 4.62 -12.42 -0.55
N TYR A 43 4.41 -12.23 -1.86
CA TYR A 43 4.79 -11.01 -2.55
C TYR A 43 3.85 -9.88 -2.15
N VAL A 44 4.40 -8.73 -1.77
CA VAL A 44 3.63 -7.59 -1.28
C VAL A 44 3.76 -6.41 -2.24
N VAL A 45 2.61 -5.83 -2.59
CA VAL A 45 2.52 -4.48 -3.13
C VAL A 45 2.21 -3.55 -1.96
N ASP A 46 3.19 -2.76 -1.54
CA ASP A 46 3.01 -1.78 -0.46
C ASP A 46 2.52 -0.46 -1.04
N GLU A 47 1.47 0.11 -0.47
CA GLU A 47 0.72 1.22 -1.06
C GLU A 47 0.63 2.42 -0.15
N ALA A 48 1.01 3.60 -0.66
CA ALA A 48 0.94 4.83 0.13
C ALA A 48 -0.52 5.14 0.46
N ASN A 49 -0.75 5.63 1.69
CA ASN A 49 -2.08 6.04 2.16
C ASN A 49 -2.49 7.35 1.49
N ILE A 50 -2.84 7.28 0.21
CA ILE A 50 -3.27 8.40 -0.61
C ILE A 50 -4.46 7.88 -1.42
N GLU A 51 -5.60 8.54 -1.26
CA GLU A 51 -6.81 8.30 -2.04
C GLU A 51 -7.63 9.59 -2.10
N THR A 52 -8.08 9.98 -3.29
CA THR A 52 -8.80 11.25 -3.51
C THR A 52 -10.09 11.05 -4.29
N HIS A 53 -10.70 9.86 -4.18
CA HIS A 53 -11.92 9.47 -4.90
C HIS A 53 -13.03 10.52 -4.78
N GLY A 54 -13.26 11.06 -3.57
CA GLY A 54 -14.32 12.04 -3.31
C GLY A 54 -14.15 13.42 -3.97
N MET A 55 -13.04 13.69 -4.66
CA MET A 55 -12.80 14.98 -5.30
C MET A 55 -13.41 15.04 -6.70
N VAL A 56 -13.90 16.22 -7.11
CA VAL A 56 -14.48 16.42 -8.45
C VAL A 56 -13.78 17.59 -9.16
N PRO A 57 -12.93 17.38 -10.18
CA PRO A 57 -12.51 16.08 -10.68
C PRO A 57 -11.58 15.36 -9.68
N MET A 58 -11.45 14.04 -9.82
CA MET A 58 -10.69 13.19 -8.89
C MET A 58 -9.20 13.56 -8.78
N ASN A 59 -8.66 14.25 -9.79
CA ASN A 59 -7.30 14.79 -9.79
C ASN A 59 -7.18 16.19 -9.16
N ARG A 60 -8.23 16.77 -8.57
CA ARG A 60 -8.21 18.14 -8.04
C ARG A 60 -7.05 18.38 -7.07
N LEU A 61 -6.74 17.40 -6.22
CA LEU A 61 -5.63 17.51 -5.27
C LEU A 61 -4.30 17.04 -5.86
N SER A 62 -4.30 15.99 -6.69
CA SER A 62 -3.07 15.46 -7.30
C SER A 62 -2.45 16.38 -8.35
N ASP A 63 -3.24 17.23 -8.98
CA ASP A 63 -2.75 18.25 -9.92
C ASP A 63 -2.40 19.57 -9.21
N ASP A 64 -2.70 19.73 -7.92
CA ASP A 64 -2.38 20.94 -7.16
C ASP A 64 -0.99 20.83 -6.49
N PRO A 65 0.00 21.65 -6.91
CA PRO A 65 1.33 21.63 -6.31
C PRO A 65 1.34 21.91 -4.80
N ALA A 66 0.32 22.58 -4.25
CA ALA A 66 0.21 22.82 -2.82
C ALA A 66 0.07 21.52 -2.01
N TRP A 67 -0.44 20.45 -2.63
CA TRP A 67 -0.59 19.13 -2.00
C TRP A 67 0.60 18.20 -2.19
N LEU A 68 1.57 18.58 -3.03
CA LEU A 68 2.79 17.80 -3.27
C LEU A 68 3.56 17.46 -1.98
N PRO A 69 3.76 18.39 -1.01
CA PRO A 69 4.42 18.04 0.25
C PRO A 69 3.69 16.97 1.05
N ALA A 70 2.34 17.00 1.05
CA ALA A 70 1.53 16.03 1.78
C ALA A 70 1.61 14.63 1.15
N PHE A 71 1.56 14.53 -0.19
CA PHE A 71 1.73 13.25 -0.88
C PHE A 71 3.15 12.71 -0.76
N SER A 72 4.15 13.57 -0.96
CA SER A 72 5.56 13.22 -0.82
C SER A 72 5.88 12.67 0.58
N ALA A 73 5.34 13.29 1.63
CA ALA A 73 5.53 12.81 3.00
C ALA A 73 4.95 11.41 3.22
N ARG A 74 3.77 11.11 2.65
CA ARG A 74 3.11 9.80 2.79
C ARG A 74 3.90 8.70 2.08
N VAL A 75 4.36 8.96 0.86
CA VAL A 75 5.21 8.01 0.10
C VAL A 75 6.56 7.83 0.77
N SER A 76 7.22 8.92 1.16
CA SER A 76 8.57 8.88 1.75
C SER A 76 8.59 8.13 3.07
N ARG A 77 7.58 8.33 3.94
CA ARG A 77 7.49 7.63 5.22
C ARG A 77 7.26 6.13 5.04
N MET A 78 6.37 5.74 4.13
CA MET A 78 6.16 4.32 3.78
C MET A 78 7.48 3.67 3.34
N LEU A 79 8.18 4.30 2.39
CA LEU A 79 9.47 3.78 1.90
C LEU A 79 10.51 3.68 3.01
N GLN A 80 10.66 4.73 3.82
CA GLN A 80 11.65 4.75 4.91
C GLN A 80 11.42 3.64 5.94
N SER A 81 10.15 3.39 6.29
CA SER A 81 9.77 2.35 7.25
C SER A 81 9.92 0.94 6.68
N ASN A 82 9.52 0.73 5.42
CA ASN A 82 9.26 -0.62 4.93
C ASN A 82 10.31 -1.15 3.94
N ARG A 83 11.25 -0.33 3.46
CA ARG A 83 12.24 -0.69 2.40
C ARG A 83 13.08 -1.95 2.65
N ASN A 84 13.20 -2.38 3.89
CA ASN A 84 14.03 -3.54 4.26
C ASN A 84 13.25 -4.87 4.27
N HIS A 85 11.94 -4.86 4.00
CA HIS A 85 11.14 -6.09 3.93
C HIS A 85 11.30 -6.75 2.56
N PRO A 86 11.94 -7.94 2.45
CA PRO A 86 12.13 -8.64 1.18
C PRO A 86 10.83 -9.11 0.52
N SER A 87 9.73 -9.23 1.27
CA SER A 87 8.41 -9.53 0.70
C SER A 87 7.88 -8.43 -0.20
N ILE A 88 8.28 -7.17 0.02
CA ILE A 88 7.80 -6.03 -0.77
C ILE A 88 8.55 -5.99 -2.09
N ILE A 89 7.82 -6.22 -3.17
CA ILE A 89 8.38 -6.25 -4.53
C ILE A 89 7.93 -5.07 -5.40
N ILE A 90 6.83 -4.40 -5.03
CA ILE A 90 6.27 -3.25 -5.76
C ILE A 90 5.83 -2.18 -4.76
N TRP A 91 6.08 -0.93 -5.10
CA TRP A 91 5.60 0.25 -4.38
C TRP A 91 4.51 0.94 -5.19
N SER A 92 3.35 1.14 -4.57
CA SER A 92 2.22 1.87 -5.13
C SER A 92 2.11 3.27 -4.53
N LEU A 93 1.81 4.25 -5.38
CA LEU A 93 1.68 5.66 -4.98
C LEU A 93 0.33 5.98 -4.33
N GLY A 94 -0.59 5.01 -4.26
CA GLY A 94 -1.93 5.17 -3.71
C GLY A 94 -2.99 4.62 -4.65
N ASN A 95 -4.25 4.91 -4.35
CA ASN A 95 -5.41 4.38 -5.05
C ASN A 95 -6.32 5.52 -5.53
N GLU A 96 -6.95 5.37 -6.70
CA GLU A 96 -7.97 6.31 -7.21
C GLU A 96 -7.57 7.80 -7.10
N ILE A 97 -6.30 8.07 -7.35
CA ILE A 97 -5.73 9.41 -7.51
C ILE A 97 -5.48 9.58 -9.00
N ARG A 98 -6.45 10.20 -9.68
CA ARG A 98 -6.37 10.31 -11.13
C ARG A 98 -5.16 11.18 -11.50
N ARG A 99 -4.42 10.77 -12.52
CA ARG A 99 -3.45 11.63 -13.19
C ARG A 99 -4.16 12.41 -14.30
N ARG A 100 -3.79 13.68 -14.49
CA ARG A 100 -4.19 14.41 -15.70
C ARG A 100 -3.74 13.64 -16.94
N ARG A 101 -4.66 13.34 -17.87
CA ARG A 101 -4.29 12.83 -19.19
C ARG A 101 -3.50 13.93 -19.92
N GLN A 102 -2.30 13.61 -20.38
CA GLN A 102 -1.61 14.44 -21.36
C GLN A 102 -2.38 14.36 -22.70
N PRO A 103 -2.48 15.47 -23.45
CA PRO A 103 -3.13 15.48 -24.76
C PRO A 103 -2.43 14.59 -25.78
#